data_AF-A0A7W0WPY3-F1
#
_entry.id   AF-A0A7W0WPY3-F1
#
_cell.length_a   1.000
_cell.length_b   1.000
_cell.length_c   1.000
_cell.angle_alpha   90.00
_cell.angle_beta   90.00
_cell.angle_gamma   90.00
#
_symmetry.space_group_name_H-M   'P 1'
#
loop_
_entity.id
_entity.type
_entity.pdbx_description
1 polymer ?
#
loop_
_entity_poly.entity_id
_entity_poly.type
_entity_poly.pdbx_seq_one_letter_code
_entity_poly.pdbx_strand_id
1 'polypeptide(L)'
;AAMAHGGPAAAVPLQRGLARILLASGDRPAAIEAYRGILNVEPDSASDRVALAEIYAVDDPQRAISELRKVLERDIHHAPAYRLLASFYNRLGDIDRASRVLTALDLLGFAEEADRVTSQRLRAVRQHSPYRRTLPPEHRARYLLTTAAREPMGEVFAAFAEELSSVVPLPSLGTNMMPLQAVGDQRLLDLAAQIGAMYQTEAEVFVSEKVPGFAAVTAFPRRLIVIDRVLLRESEAALRFLLGYAHEAIRGGYAALLQLGARQRRELGMLLRTMISPDGGELNGFAGDLVNAANEEQIHVLEQHAGTRDLDPGGWVDGMLALAKRAGLLAADDFAAAIWMVARLSGENLPSHDATVALGSVLGGPDLVRFYLSDDYQQLRDILTAPVP
;
A
#
# COMPACT_ATOMS: atom_id res chain seq x y z
N ALA A 1 -44.02 -12.22 -10.53
CA ALA A 1 -43.62 -13.64 -10.65
C ALA A 1 -42.24 -13.90 -10.03
N ALA A 2 -41.14 -13.25 -10.46
CA ALA A 2 -39.80 -13.46 -9.87
C ALA A 2 -39.67 -13.10 -8.38
N MET A 3 -40.25 -11.97 -7.96
CA MET A 3 -40.30 -11.55 -6.54
C MET A 3 -41.14 -12.49 -5.64
N ALA A 4 -42.05 -13.29 -6.21
CA ALA A 4 -42.97 -14.13 -5.46
C ALA A 4 -42.35 -15.49 -5.04
N HIS A 5 -41.22 -15.89 -5.63
CA HIS A 5 -40.60 -17.20 -5.37
C HIS A 5 -39.08 -17.21 -5.15
N GLY A 6 -38.35 -16.11 -5.42
CA GLY A 6 -36.87 -16.10 -5.35
C GLY A 6 -36.22 -14.92 -4.60
N GLY A 7 -37.00 -14.09 -3.90
CA GLY A 7 -36.49 -12.93 -3.17
C GLY A 7 -35.94 -11.79 -4.06
N PRO A 8 -35.38 -10.72 -3.46
CA PRO A 8 -34.88 -9.55 -4.20
C PRO A 8 -33.79 -9.88 -5.22
N ALA A 9 -32.91 -10.85 -4.93
CA ALA A 9 -31.83 -11.28 -5.82
C ALA A 9 -32.36 -11.90 -7.13
N ALA A 10 -33.47 -12.65 -7.09
CA ALA A 10 -34.05 -13.25 -8.29
C ALA A 10 -34.64 -12.22 -9.27
N ALA A 11 -34.90 -10.98 -8.81
CA ALA A 11 -35.37 -9.90 -9.67
C ALA A 11 -34.24 -9.15 -10.38
N VAL A 12 -32.98 -9.31 -9.93
CA VAL A 12 -31.83 -8.54 -10.42
C VAL A 12 -31.63 -8.67 -11.94
N PRO A 13 -31.68 -9.86 -12.58
CA PRO A 13 -31.54 -9.96 -14.03
C PRO A 13 -32.59 -9.17 -14.81
N LEU A 14 -33.84 -9.15 -14.33
CA LEU A 14 -34.92 -8.38 -14.94
C LEU A 14 -34.70 -6.89 -14.76
N GLN A 15 -34.26 -6.47 -13.56
CA GLN A 15 -33.94 -5.08 -13.27
C GLN A 15 -32.77 -4.57 -14.14
N ARG A 16 -31.73 -5.38 -14.38
CA ARG A 16 -30.65 -5.06 -15.32
C ARG A 16 -31.17 -4.83 -16.73
N GLY A 17 -32.08 -5.70 -17.20
CA GLY A 17 -32.74 -5.55 -18.49
C GLY A 17 -33.50 -4.23 -18.59
N LEU A 18 -34.28 -3.90 -17.56
CA LEU A 18 -35.01 -2.63 -17.47
C LEU A 18 -34.07 -1.43 -17.46
N ALA A 19 -32.99 -1.45 -16.67
CA ALA A 19 -32.02 -0.36 -16.59
C ALA A 19 -31.38 -0.06 -17.96
N ARG A 20 -31.04 -1.10 -18.72
CA ARG A 20 -30.51 -0.97 -20.09
C ARG A 20 -31.54 -0.38 -21.06
N ILE A 21 -32.81 -0.78 -20.96
CA ILE A 21 -33.90 -0.21 -21.78
C ILE A 21 -34.12 1.26 -21.44
N LEU A 22 -34.13 1.62 -20.16
CA LEU A 22 -34.24 3.00 -19.70
C LEU A 22 -33.10 3.85 -20.27
N LEU A 23 -31.86 3.35 -20.19
CA LEU A 23 -30.71 4.02 -20.77
C LEU A 23 -30.83 4.17 -22.29
N ALA A 24 -31.24 3.12 -23.01
CA ALA A 24 -31.44 3.16 -24.46
C ALA A 24 -32.58 4.12 -24.87
N SER A 25 -33.57 4.32 -24.00
CA SER A 25 -34.66 5.29 -24.19
C SER A 25 -34.27 6.75 -23.87
N GLY A 26 -33.04 6.98 -23.37
CA GLY A 26 -32.52 8.29 -23.01
C GLY A 26 -32.82 8.73 -21.57
N ASP A 27 -33.58 7.94 -20.80
CA ASP A 27 -33.90 8.22 -19.39
C ASP A 27 -32.75 7.80 -18.46
N ARG A 28 -31.67 8.60 -18.51
CA ARG A 28 -30.48 8.41 -17.67
C ARG A 28 -30.79 8.44 -16.16
N PRO A 29 -31.59 9.39 -15.63
CA PRO A 29 -31.93 9.39 -14.22
C PRO A 29 -32.61 8.10 -13.76
N ALA A 30 -33.58 7.57 -14.53
CA ALA A 30 -34.23 6.32 -14.18
C ALA A 30 -33.27 5.11 -14.27
N ALA A 31 -32.37 5.09 -15.26
CA ALA A 31 -31.35 4.05 -15.37
C ALA A 31 -30.39 4.06 -14.16
N ILE A 32 -29.96 5.24 -13.70
CA ILE A 32 -29.12 5.39 -12.49
C ILE A 32 -29.82 4.81 -11.27
N GLU A 33 -31.09 5.15 -11.03
CA GLU A 33 -31.84 4.65 -9.89
C GLU A 33 -32.05 3.13 -9.97
N ALA A 34 -32.28 2.58 -11.17
CA ALA A 34 -32.37 1.14 -11.37
C ALA A 34 -31.05 0.42 -11.03
N TYR A 35 -29.90 0.95 -11.49
CA TYR A 35 -28.59 0.40 -11.15
C TYR A 35 -28.22 0.53 -9.67
N ARG A 36 -28.59 1.64 -9.01
CA ARG A 36 -28.45 1.79 -7.55
C ARG A 36 -29.29 0.75 -6.80
N GLY A 37 -30.52 0.52 -7.24
CA GLY A 37 -31.39 -0.52 -6.69
C GLY A 37 -30.78 -1.92 -6.80
N ILE A 38 -30.17 -2.23 -7.96
CA ILE A 38 -29.44 -3.48 -8.17
C ILE A 38 -28.25 -3.60 -7.21
N LEU A 39 -27.44 -2.55 -7.08
CA LEU A 39 -26.27 -2.53 -6.21
C LEU A 39 -26.61 -2.54 -4.71
N ASN A 40 -27.84 -2.19 -4.32
CA ASN A 40 -28.32 -2.41 -2.94
C ASN A 40 -28.56 -3.90 -2.64
N VAL A 41 -28.83 -4.72 -3.67
CA VAL A 41 -29.03 -6.16 -3.56
C VAL A 41 -27.73 -6.93 -3.79
N GLU A 42 -26.97 -6.53 -4.81
CA GLU A 42 -25.68 -7.12 -5.20
C GLU A 42 -24.57 -6.05 -5.18
N PRO A 43 -24.05 -5.66 -4.00
CA PRO A 43 -23.12 -4.55 -3.86
C PRO A 43 -21.77 -4.79 -4.55
N ASP A 44 -21.38 -6.05 -4.76
CA ASP A 44 -20.08 -6.39 -5.34
C ASP A 44 -20.12 -6.64 -6.85
N SER A 45 -21.26 -6.36 -7.51
CA SER A 45 -21.39 -6.55 -8.96
C SER A 45 -20.53 -5.55 -9.75
N ALA A 46 -19.35 -6.01 -10.19
CA ALA A 46 -18.43 -5.21 -10.99
C ALA A 46 -19.08 -4.71 -12.30
N SER A 47 -19.85 -5.55 -12.98
CA SER A 47 -20.48 -5.20 -14.25
C SER A 47 -21.56 -4.12 -14.10
N ASP A 48 -22.33 -4.15 -13.02
CA ASP A 48 -23.34 -3.11 -12.74
C ASP A 48 -22.70 -1.80 -12.27
N ARG A 49 -21.59 -1.87 -11.51
CA ARG A 49 -20.80 -0.68 -11.16
C ARG A 49 -20.15 -0.03 -12.37
N VAL A 50 -19.62 -0.83 -13.30
CA VAL A 50 -19.07 -0.33 -14.57
C VAL A 50 -20.16 0.34 -15.39
N ALA A 51 -21.33 -0.28 -15.56
CA ALA A 51 -22.45 0.33 -16.27
C ALA A 51 -22.89 1.64 -15.62
N LEU A 52 -22.97 1.68 -14.28
CA LEU A 52 -23.28 2.90 -13.54
C LEU A 52 -22.21 3.98 -13.73
N ALA A 53 -20.93 3.62 -13.76
CA ALA A 53 -19.84 4.54 -14.03
C ALA A 53 -19.92 5.16 -15.44
N GLU A 54 -20.21 4.36 -16.47
CA GLU A 54 -20.39 4.84 -17.84
C GLU A 54 -21.56 5.84 -17.95
N ILE A 55 -22.66 5.59 -17.22
CA ILE A 55 -23.79 6.51 -17.16
C ILE A 55 -23.39 7.81 -16.46
N TYR A 56 -22.71 7.74 -15.31
CA TYR A 56 -22.23 8.93 -14.61
C TYR A 56 -21.21 9.73 -15.42
N ALA A 57 -20.38 9.11 -16.26
CA ALA A 57 -19.29 9.78 -16.98
C ALA A 57 -19.74 10.89 -17.95
N VAL A 58 -21.04 10.99 -18.21
CA VAL A 58 -21.64 12.06 -19.01
C VAL A 58 -21.78 13.35 -18.20
N ASP A 59 -22.35 13.25 -16.99
CA ASP A 59 -22.78 14.40 -16.19
C ASP A 59 -21.89 14.62 -14.95
N ASP A 60 -21.31 13.55 -14.42
CA ASP A 60 -20.47 13.55 -13.22
C ASP A 60 -19.29 12.54 -13.36
N PRO A 61 -18.22 12.94 -14.06
CA PRO A 61 -17.06 12.08 -14.27
C PRO A 61 -16.33 11.71 -12.97
N GLN A 62 -16.48 12.49 -11.89
CA GLN A 62 -15.90 12.17 -10.59
C GLN A 62 -16.63 11.00 -9.92
N ARG A 63 -17.97 10.97 -9.98
CA ARG A 63 -18.75 9.80 -9.55
C ARG A 63 -18.42 8.56 -10.39
N ALA A 64 -18.24 8.73 -11.69
CA ALA A 64 -17.82 7.63 -12.56
C ALA A 64 -16.48 7.01 -12.12
N ILE A 65 -15.48 7.85 -11.87
CA ILE A 65 -14.17 7.44 -11.34
C ILE A 65 -14.32 6.73 -9.99
N SER A 66 -15.17 7.24 -9.09
CA SER A 66 -15.44 6.62 -7.79
C SER A 66 -16.01 5.21 -7.92
N GLU A 67 -16.99 4.99 -8.81
CA GLU A 67 -17.56 3.65 -9.04
C GLU A 67 -16.54 2.67 -9.63
N LEU A 68 -15.70 3.10 -10.58
CA LEU A 68 -14.63 2.25 -11.11
C LEU A 68 -13.56 1.91 -10.07
N ARG A 69 -13.23 2.84 -9.17
CA ARG A 69 -12.31 2.57 -8.07
C ARG A 69 -12.87 1.53 -7.10
N LYS A 70 -14.18 1.55 -6.81
CA LYS A 70 -14.83 0.48 -6.01
C LYS A 70 -14.71 -0.89 -6.67
N VAL A 71 -14.78 -0.95 -8.01
CA VAL A 71 -14.53 -2.20 -8.75
C VAL A 71 -13.10 -2.69 -8.50
N LEU A 72 -12.10 -1.81 -8.65
CA LEU A 72 -10.69 -2.15 -8.44
C LEU A 72 -10.31 -2.41 -6.97
N GLU A 73 -11.05 -1.83 -6.03
CA GLU A 73 -10.93 -2.15 -4.60
C GLU A 73 -11.34 -3.60 -4.34
N ARG A 74 -12.36 -4.12 -5.01
CA ARG A 74 -12.79 -5.52 -4.88
C ARG A 74 -11.93 -6.47 -5.70
N ASP A 75 -11.71 -6.14 -6.98
CA ASP A 75 -10.99 -6.96 -7.93
C ASP A 75 -9.98 -6.13 -8.74
N ILE A 76 -8.71 -6.24 -8.36
CA ILE A 76 -7.60 -5.57 -9.07
C ILE A 76 -7.33 -6.16 -10.45
N HIS A 77 -7.93 -7.30 -10.82
CA HIS A 77 -7.74 -7.95 -12.13
C HIS A 77 -8.83 -7.58 -13.15
N HIS A 78 -9.68 -6.60 -12.82
CA HIS A 78 -10.77 -6.16 -13.69
C HIS A 78 -10.29 -5.21 -14.79
N ALA A 79 -9.66 -5.74 -15.84
CA ALA A 79 -9.09 -4.97 -16.95
C ALA A 79 -10.01 -3.90 -17.57
N PRO A 80 -11.33 -4.16 -17.79
CA PRO A 80 -12.24 -3.14 -18.32
C PRO A 80 -12.32 -1.86 -17.46
N ALA A 81 -12.23 -2.00 -16.13
CA ALA A 81 -12.31 -0.86 -15.21
C ALA A 81 -11.07 0.03 -15.33
N TYR A 82 -9.87 -0.54 -15.51
CA TYR A 82 -8.67 0.26 -15.77
C TYR A 82 -8.77 1.05 -17.08
N ARG A 83 -9.25 0.44 -18.16
CA ARG A 83 -9.36 1.13 -19.46
C ARG A 83 -10.34 2.30 -19.39
N LEU A 84 -11.50 2.10 -18.77
CA LEU A 84 -12.46 3.17 -18.54
C LEU A 84 -11.89 4.25 -17.61
N LEU A 85 -11.21 3.86 -16.53
CA LEU A 85 -10.61 4.79 -15.58
C LEU A 85 -9.52 5.64 -16.23
N ALA A 86 -8.63 5.03 -17.03
CA ALA A 86 -7.61 5.75 -17.79
C ALA A 86 -8.22 6.69 -18.83
N SER A 87 -9.27 6.23 -19.54
CA SER A 87 -10.01 7.06 -20.49
C SER A 87 -10.65 8.27 -19.83
N PHE A 88 -11.27 8.09 -18.66
CA PHE A 88 -11.90 9.19 -17.92
C PHE A 88 -10.86 10.20 -17.41
N TYR A 89 -9.76 9.74 -16.82
CA TYR A 89 -8.68 10.64 -16.42
C TYR A 89 -8.09 11.41 -17.60
N ASN A 90 -7.86 10.75 -18.73
CA ASN A 90 -7.35 11.40 -19.94
C ASN A 90 -8.32 12.47 -20.48
N ARG A 91 -9.63 12.19 -20.49
CA ARG A 91 -10.67 13.17 -20.88
C ARG A 91 -10.74 14.38 -19.94
N LEU A 92 -10.43 14.18 -18.67
CA LEU A 92 -10.33 15.26 -17.67
C LEU A 92 -8.99 16.02 -17.73
N GLY A 93 -8.05 15.59 -18.57
CA GLY A 93 -6.71 16.17 -18.65
C GLY A 93 -5.76 15.73 -17.53
N ASP A 94 -6.16 14.77 -16.69
CA ASP A 94 -5.28 14.19 -15.66
C ASP A 94 -4.39 13.10 -16.28
N ILE A 95 -3.41 13.56 -17.06
CA ILE A 95 -2.46 12.74 -17.80
C ILE A 95 -1.66 11.84 -16.86
N ASP A 96 -1.27 12.35 -15.69
CA ASP A 96 -0.50 11.62 -14.68
C ASP A 96 -1.28 10.42 -14.18
N ARG A 97 -2.53 10.61 -13.74
CA ARG A 97 -3.39 9.50 -13.30
C ARG A 97 -3.68 8.51 -14.42
N ALA A 98 -3.99 8.99 -15.63
CA ALA A 98 -4.22 8.11 -16.77
C ALA A 98 -3.00 7.22 -17.06
N SER A 99 -1.79 7.80 -17.02
CA SER A 99 -0.54 7.05 -17.20
C SER A 99 -0.30 6.02 -16.09
N ARG A 100 -0.59 6.37 -14.82
CA ARG A 100 -0.50 5.43 -13.68
C ARG A 100 -1.44 4.24 -13.85
N VAL A 101 -2.70 4.49 -14.22
CA VAL A 101 -3.70 3.44 -14.44
C VAL A 101 -3.27 2.48 -15.54
N LEU A 102 -2.78 2.98 -16.68
CA LEU A 102 -2.28 2.12 -17.76
C LEU A 102 -0.99 1.38 -17.38
N THR A 103 -0.14 1.98 -16.56
CA THR A 103 1.07 1.31 -16.03
C THR A 103 0.69 0.14 -15.13
N ALA A 104 -0.30 0.31 -14.25
CA ALA A 104 -0.81 -0.78 -13.43
C ALA A 104 -1.45 -1.88 -14.28
N LEU A 105 -2.26 -1.52 -15.30
CA LEU A 105 -2.87 -2.48 -16.22
C LEU A 105 -1.83 -3.34 -16.96
N ASP A 106 -0.74 -2.73 -17.42
CA ASP A 106 0.34 -3.42 -18.14
C ASP A 106 1.13 -4.36 -17.22
N LEU A 107 1.53 -3.88 -16.03
CA LEU A 107 2.24 -4.73 -15.05
C LEU A 107 1.39 -5.87 -14.50
N LEU A 108 0.07 -5.74 -14.50
CA LEU A 108 -0.85 -6.83 -14.18
C LEU A 108 -1.02 -7.84 -15.33
N GLY A 109 -0.42 -7.59 -16.49
CA GLY A 109 -0.46 -8.47 -17.65
C GLY A 109 -1.75 -8.38 -18.49
N PHE A 110 -2.57 -7.34 -18.29
CA PHE A 110 -3.85 -7.18 -18.96
C PHE A 110 -3.86 -6.11 -20.07
N ALA A 111 -2.75 -5.40 -20.27
CA ALA A 111 -2.67 -4.37 -21.31
C ALA A 111 -2.63 -5.00 -22.71
N GLU A 112 -3.45 -4.44 -23.59
CA GLU A 112 -3.42 -4.70 -25.03
C GLU A 112 -2.48 -3.72 -25.74
N GLU A 113 -2.20 -3.96 -27.02
CA GLU A 113 -1.31 -3.08 -27.79
C GLU A 113 -1.80 -1.63 -27.83
N ALA A 114 -3.11 -1.43 -27.95
CA ALA A 114 -3.71 -0.10 -27.90
C ALA A 114 -3.49 0.61 -26.54
N ASP A 115 -3.52 -0.16 -25.44
CA ASP A 115 -3.26 0.36 -24.09
C ASP A 115 -1.80 0.79 -23.97
N ARG A 116 -0.86 -0.01 -24.50
CA ARG A 116 0.59 0.32 -24.49
C ARG A 116 0.92 1.54 -25.32
N VAL A 117 0.35 1.65 -26.52
CA VAL A 117 0.52 2.84 -27.39
C VAL A 117 0.01 4.09 -26.68
N THR A 118 -1.16 4.00 -26.02
CA THR A 118 -1.72 5.11 -25.25
C THR A 118 -0.82 5.45 -24.06
N SER A 119 -0.37 4.44 -23.31
CA SER A 119 0.56 4.61 -22.18
C SER A 119 1.85 5.31 -22.59
N GLN A 120 2.46 4.88 -23.71
CA GLN A 120 3.67 5.50 -24.25
C GLN A 120 3.46 6.96 -24.62
N ARG A 121 2.33 7.29 -25.27
CA ARG A 121 1.98 8.67 -25.60
C ARG A 121 1.83 9.53 -24.35
N LEU A 122 1.13 9.04 -23.32
CA LEU A 122 0.95 9.79 -22.07
C LEU A 122 2.27 9.96 -21.31
N ARG A 123 3.13 8.93 -21.28
CA ARG A 123 4.47 9.02 -20.68
C ARG A 123 5.35 10.05 -21.36
N ALA A 124 5.23 10.24 -22.68
CA ALA A 124 6.01 11.22 -23.42
C ALA A 124 5.65 12.69 -23.08
N VAL A 125 4.41 12.94 -22.64
CA VAL A 125 3.95 14.29 -22.27
C VAL A 125 3.90 14.52 -20.76
N ARG A 126 4.07 13.46 -19.96
CA ARG A 126 4.09 13.52 -18.49
C ARG A 126 5.29 14.33 -18.00
N GLN A 127 5.05 15.27 -17.09
CA GLN A 127 6.10 16.02 -16.42
C GLN A 127 6.51 15.30 -15.14
N HIS A 128 7.76 14.88 -15.06
CA HIS A 128 8.30 14.28 -13.83
C HIS A 128 8.91 15.38 -12.96
N SER A 129 8.25 15.70 -11.85
CA SER A 129 8.76 16.67 -10.87
C SER A 129 9.47 15.92 -9.74
N PRO A 130 10.75 16.22 -9.44
CA PRO A 130 11.43 15.59 -8.31
C PRO A 130 10.79 16.03 -7.00
N TYR A 131 10.85 15.17 -5.97
CA TYR A 131 10.47 15.55 -4.63
C TYR A 131 11.46 16.56 -4.05
N ARG A 132 10.92 17.65 -3.51
CA ARG A 132 11.68 18.80 -2.96
C ARG A 132 11.35 19.08 -1.50
N ARG A 133 10.30 18.48 -0.97
CA ARG A 133 9.84 18.66 0.40
C ARG A 133 9.97 17.37 1.21
N THR A 134 9.96 17.53 2.52
CA THR A 134 9.82 16.42 3.47
C THR A 134 8.37 15.95 3.57
N LEU A 135 8.13 14.78 4.17
CA LEU A 135 6.82 14.24 4.50
C LEU A 135 6.45 14.56 5.96
N PRO A 136 5.61 15.58 6.21
CA PRO A 136 5.22 15.96 7.56
C PRO A 136 4.39 14.88 8.28
N PRO A 137 4.43 14.81 9.62
CA PRO A 137 3.70 13.81 10.40
C PRO A 137 2.20 13.76 10.09
N GLU A 138 1.55 14.90 9.92
CA GLU A 138 0.11 15.01 9.63
C GLU A 138 -0.26 14.42 8.26
N HIS A 139 0.59 14.61 7.25
CA HIS A 139 0.36 14.06 5.92
C HIS A 139 0.71 12.59 5.83
N ARG A 140 1.77 12.15 6.53
CA ARG A 140 2.05 10.73 6.75
C ARG A 140 0.85 10.04 7.39
N ALA A 141 0.36 10.60 8.51
CA ALA A 141 -0.74 10.05 9.27
C ALA A 141 -2.02 9.96 8.45
N ARG A 142 -2.31 10.97 7.60
CA ARG A 142 -3.54 11.01 6.82
C ARG A 142 -3.52 10.15 5.56
N TYR A 143 -2.41 10.16 4.82
CA TYR A 143 -2.38 9.63 3.44
C TYR A 143 -1.47 8.41 3.27
N LEU A 144 -0.43 8.24 4.09
CA LEU A 144 0.51 7.12 3.93
C LEU A 144 0.12 5.91 4.79
N LEU A 145 -0.21 6.16 6.06
CA LEU A 145 -0.54 5.10 7.03
C LEU A 145 -1.68 4.20 6.55
N THR A 146 -1.50 2.90 6.70
CA THR A 146 -2.54 1.89 6.49
C THR A 146 -3.55 1.91 7.65
N THR A 147 -4.72 1.30 7.46
CA THR A 147 -5.72 1.18 8.53
C THR A 147 -5.15 0.44 9.74
N ALA A 148 -4.40 -0.65 9.50
CA ALA A 148 -3.73 -1.43 10.55
C ALA A 148 -2.80 -0.58 11.45
N ALA A 149 -2.16 0.45 10.92
CA ALA A 149 -1.30 1.35 11.69
C ALA A 149 -2.07 2.36 12.55
N ARG A 150 -3.37 2.57 12.28
CA ARG A 150 -4.26 3.51 12.99
C ARG A 150 -5.29 2.79 13.86
N GLU A 151 -5.34 1.47 13.78
CA GLU A 151 -6.24 0.64 14.57
C GLU A 151 -5.61 0.31 15.93
N PRO A 152 -6.40 -0.18 16.91
CA PRO A 152 -5.93 -0.44 18.27
C PRO A 152 -4.62 -1.22 18.36
N MET A 153 -4.44 -2.27 17.55
CA MET A 153 -3.19 -3.05 17.51
C MET A 153 -1.99 -2.23 17.02
N GLY A 154 -2.20 -1.33 16.05
CA GLY A 154 -1.16 -0.45 15.53
C GLY A 154 -0.75 0.61 16.54
N GLU A 155 -1.72 1.23 17.23
CA GLU A 155 -1.44 2.25 18.26
C GLU A 155 -0.72 1.63 19.47
N VAL A 156 -1.18 0.46 19.93
CA VAL A 156 -0.53 -0.28 21.03
C VAL A 156 0.86 -0.75 20.63
N PHE A 157 1.03 -1.29 19.42
CA PHE A 157 2.36 -1.65 18.94
C PHE A 157 3.30 -0.44 18.89
N ALA A 158 2.82 0.71 18.42
CA ALA A 158 3.63 1.94 18.36
C ALA A 158 4.07 2.41 19.75
N ALA A 159 3.18 2.32 20.75
CA ALA A 159 3.48 2.67 22.15
C ALA A 159 4.52 1.73 22.80
N PHE A 160 4.56 0.45 22.39
CA PHE A 160 5.47 -0.57 22.93
C PHE A 160 6.56 -0.98 21.94
N ALA A 161 6.86 -0.17 20.93
CA ALA A 161 7.66 -0.58 19.78
C ALA A 161 9.09 -0.98 20.18
N GLU A 162 9.69 -0.29 21.16
CA GLU A 162 11.04 -0.57 21.64
C GLU A 162 11.09 -1.87 22.45
N GLU A 163 10.18 -2.05 23.39
CA GLU A 163 10.09 -3.22 24.25
C GLU A 163 9.76 -4.48 23.43
N LEU A 164 8.81 -4.38 22.50
CA LEU A 164 8.47 -5.47 21.59
C LEU A 164 9.62 -5.79 20.64
N SER A 165 10.38 -4.78 20.20
CA SER A 165 11.58 -5.01 19.38
C SER A 165 12.72 -5.67 20.17
N SER A 166 12.81 -5.43 21.48
CA SER A 166 13.89 -5.95 22.33
C SER A 166 13.91 -7.48 22.43
N VAL A 167 12.74 -8.12 22.25
CA VAL A 167 12.61 -9.59 22.28
C VAL A 167 12.66 -10.25 20.91
N VAL A 168 12.73 -9.44 19.84
CA VAL A 168 12.90 -9.92 18.48
C VAL A 168 14.39 -10.14 18.21
N PRO A 169 14.81 -11.33 17.74
CA PRO A 169 16.20 -11.55 17.34
C PRO A 169 16.64 -10.53 16.29
N LEU A 170 17.80 -9.91 16.51
CA LEU A 170 18.39 -8.99 15.53
C LEU A 170 18.69 -9.74 14.21
N PRO A 171 18.54 -9.07 13.06
CA PRO A 171 18.85 -9.67 11.77
C PRO A 171 20.33 -9.96 11.65
N SER A 172 20.66 -10.97 10.83
CA SER A 172 22.03 -11.08 10.31
C SER A 172 22.34 -9.86 9.44
N LEU A 173 23.45 -9.19 9.74
CA LEU A 173 23.92 -8.03 8.98
C LEU A 173 24.86 -8.43 7.82
N GLY A 174 24.97 -9.72 7.53
CA GLY A 174 25.88 -10.25 6.51
C GLY A 174 27.35 -10.22 6.94
N THR A 175 28.25 -10.15 5.96
CA THR A 175 29.70 -10.16 6.12
C THR A 175 30.35 -8.98 5.41
N ASN A 176 31.53 -8.54 5.84
CA ASN A 176 32.28 -7.42 5.23
C ASN A 176 31.51 -6.09 5.22
N MET A 177 30.74 -5.85 6.29
CA MET A 177 29.95 -4.63 6.47
C MET A 177 30.85 -3.40 6.52
N MET A 178 30.49 -2.38 5.75
CA MET A 178 31.18 -1.10 5.70
C MET A 178 30.19 0.08 5.69
N PRO A 179 30.52 1.21 6.35
CA PRO A 179 29.71 2.42 6.28
C PRO A 179 29.55 2.87 4.83
N LEU A 180 28.39 3.41 4.47
CA LEU A 180 28.09 3.82 3.09
C LEU A 180 29.14 4.80 2.52
N GLN A 181 29.71 5.67 3.36
CA GLN A 181 30.76 6.62 2.95
C GLN A 181 32.04 5.92 2.46
N ALA A 182 32.35 4.72 2.97
CA ALA A 182 33.52 3.95 2.59
C ALA A 182 33.30 3.11 1.30
N VAL A 183 32.06 3.00 0.82
CA VAL A 183 31.71 2.21 -0.39
C VAL A 183 32.12 2.94 -1.67
N GLY A 184 32.11 4.28 -1.65
CA GLY A 184 32.42 5.11 -2.83
C GLY A 184 31.29 5.21 -3.86
N ASP A 185 30.07 4.76 -3.55
CA ASP A 185 28.89 4.92 -4.42
C ASP A 185 28.19 6.27 -4.12
N GLN A 186 28.56 7.31 -4.88
CA GLN A 186 28.00 8.65 -4.72
C GLN A 186 26.49 8.68 -4.97
N ARG A 187 25.99 7.87 -5.91
CA ARG A 187 24.55 7.80 -6.21
C ARG A 187 23.80 7.32 -4.97
N LEU A 188 24.25 6.23 -4.34
CA LEU A 188 23.61 5.71 -3.14
C LEU A 188 23.71 6.67 -1.95
N LEU A 189 24.84 7.37 -1.80
CA LEU A 189 25.01 8.44 -0.80
C LEU A 189 23.98 9.56 -0.96
N ASP A 190 23.82 10.07 -2.18
CA ASP A 190 22.88 11.15 -2.48
C ASP A 190 21.43 10.70 -2.24
N LEU A 191 21.10 9.48 -2.66
CA LEU A 191 19.77 8.90 -2.42
C LEU A 191 19.48 8.70 -0.94
N ALA A 192 20.43 8.16 -0.16
CA ALA A 192 20.25 7.97 1.27
C ALA A 192 20.00 9.30 2.00
N ALA A 193 20.76 10.35 1.64
CA ALA A 193 20.55 11.68 2.19
C ALA A 193 19.18 12.27 1.80
N GLN A 194 18.80 12.19 0.52
CA GLN A 194 17.53 12.71 0.02
C GLN A 194 16.33 12.00 0.65
N ILE A 195 16.34 10.67 0.69
CA ILE A 195 15.21 9.87 1.19
C ILE A 195 15.14 9.94 2.73
N GLY A 196 16.27 9.99 3.44
CA GLY A 196 16.31 10.24 4.88
C GLY A 196 15.71 11.60 5.25
N ALA A 197 16.07 12.66 4.52
CA ALA A 197 15.48 13.99 4.68
C ALA A 197 13.98 13.99 4.34
N MET A 198 13.59 13.34 3.24
CA MET A 198 12.19 13.20 2.83
C MET A 198 11.33 12.58 3.95
N TYR A 199 11.78 11.49 4.56
CA TYR A 199 11.05 10.83 5.65
C TYR A 199 11.31 11.44 7.03
N GLN A 200 12.13 12.49 7.14
CA GLN A 200 12.54 13.10 8.41
C GLN A 200 13.08 12.07 9.40
N THR A 201 13.89 11.12 8.90
CA THR A 201 14.35 9.98 9.69
C THR A 201 15.84 9.77 9.47
N GLU A 202 16.61 9.86 10.54
CA GLU A 202 18.04 9.54 10.53
C GLU A 202 18.25 8.04 10.70
N ALA A 203 19.15 7.47 9.90
CA ALA A 203 19.62 6.11 10.05
C ALA A 203 21.06 5.98 9.54
N GLU A 204 21.84 5.11 10.17
CA GLU A 204 23.17 4.78 9.69
C GLU A 204 23.07 3.74 8.58
N VAL A 205 23.60 4.08 7.40
CA VAL A 205 23.51 3.21 6.22
C VAL A 205 24.83 2.50 6.01
N PHE A 206 24.75 1.19 5.81
CA PHE A 206 25.88 0.30 5.55
C PHE A 206 25.63 -0.54 4.31
N VAL A 207 26.72 -0.96 3.67
CA VAL A 207 26.70 -1.98 2.63
C VAL A 207 27.43 -3.21 3.14
N SER A 208 26.84 -4.38 2.92
CA SER A 208 27.37 -5.66 3.38
C SER A 208 27.17 -6.74 2.31
N GLU A 209 27.78 -7.90 2.48
CA GLU A 209 27.61 -9.05 1.59
C GLU A 209 26.81 -10.14 2.27
N LYS A 210 25.94 -10.84 1.52
CA LYS A 210 25.14 -11.97 2.02
C LYS A 210 24.18 -11.57 3.13
N VAL A 211 23.55 -10.39 3.01
CA VAL A 211 22.48 -9.97 3.90
C VAL A 211 21.21 -10.76 3.55
N PRO A 212 20.63 -11.55 4.48
CA PRO A 212 19.40 -12.28 4.20
C PRO A 212 18.27 -11.34 3.78
N GLY A 213 17.52 -11.70 2.73
CA GLY A 213 16.47 -10.83 2.18
C GLY A 213 16.98 -9.54 1.52
N PHE A 214 18.29 -9.46 1.26
CA PHE A 214 19.00 -8.33 0.62
C PHE A 214 19.05 -7.02 1.43
N ALA A 215 18.32 -6.91 2.54
CA ALA A 215 18.38 -5.77 3.41
C ALA A 215 18.05 -6.13 4.86
N ALA A 216 18.75 -5.53 5.81
CA ALA A 216 18.45 -5.58 7.23
C ALA A 216 18.18 -4.16 7.74
N VAL A 217 17.13 -4.00 8.54
CA VAL A 217 16.63 -2.69 9.00
C VAL A 217 16.30 -2.77 10.49
N THR A 218 16.87 -1.89 11.30
CA THR A 218 16.56 -1.84 12.73
C THR A 218 16.11 -0.44 13.11
N ALA A 219 15.09 -0.33 13.95
CA ALA A 219 14.67 0.92 14.58
C ALA A 219 15.29 1.09 15.97
N PHE A 220 15.43 -0.03 16.69
CA PHE A 220 15.97 -0.12 18.04
C PHE A 220 17.05 -1.23 18.13
N PRO A 221 18.02 -1.13 19.05
CA PRO A 221 18.35 0.08 19.81
C PRO A 221 19.03 1.16 18.94
N ARG A 222 19.42 0.80 17.71
CA ARG A 222 20.02 1.72 16.74
C ARG A 222 19.24 1.68 15.43
N ARG A 223 19.17 2.85 14.79
CA ARG A 223 18.54 3.04 13.49
C ARG A 223 19.52 2.68 12.39
N LEU A 224 19.43 1.47 11.86
CA LEU A 224 20.37 0.94 10.87
C LEU A 224 19.64 0.54 9.60
N ILE A 225 20.29 0.79 8.46
CA ILE A 225 19.92 0.23 7.16
C ILE A 225 21.16 -0.46 6.60
N VAL A 226 21.12 -1.78 6.49
CA VAL A 226 22.19 -2.57 5.87
C VAL A 226 21.69 -3.11 4.55
N ILE A 227 22.35 -2.70 3.47
CA ILE A 227 21.99 -3.03 2.08
C ILE A 227 22.96 -4.10 1.58
N ASP A 228 22.45 -5.18 1.00
CA ASP A 228 23.31 -6.15 0.33
C ASP A 228 23.96 -5.52 -0.90
N ARG A 229 25.27 -5.75 -1.06
CA ARG A 229 26.08 -5.22 -2.15
C ARG A 229 25.51 -5.55 -3.54
N VAL A 230 24.78 -6.65 -3.69
CA VAL A 230 24.13 -6.99 -4.97
C VAL A 230 23.15 -5.92 -5.43
N LEU A 231 22.50 -5.22 -4.50
CA LEU A 231 21.49 -4.20 -4.83
C LEU A 231 22.10 -2.89 -5.36
N LEU A 232 23.41 -2.68 -5.24
CA LEU A 232 24.06 -1.48 -5.81
C LEU A 232 24.00 -1.47 -7.35
N ARG A 233 23.72 -2.62 -7.98
CA ARG A 233 23.53 -2.72 -9.43
C ARG A 233 22.11 -2.37 -9.89
N GLU A 234 21.19 -2.15 -8.94
CA GLU A 234 19.80 -1.82 -9.24
C GLU A 234 19.64 -0.39 -9.75
N SER A 235 18.48 -0.12 -10.35
CA SER A 235 18.10 1.21 -10.80
C SER A 235 17.98 2.20 -9.64
N GLU A 236 18.04 3.49 -9.96
CA GLU A 236 17.87 4.55 -8.96
C GLU A 236 16.49 4.48 -8.28
N ALA A 237 15.44 4.16 -9.05
CA ALA A 237 14.09 3.98 -8.55
C ALA A 237 13.98 2.78 -7.58
N ALA A 238 14.66 1.67 -7.86
CA ALA A 238 14.70 0.51 -6.99
C ALA A 238 15.43 0.81 -5.66
N LEU A 239 16.54 1.55 -5.71
CA LEU A 239 17.25 2.00 -4.50
C LEU A 239 16.41 3.00 -3.69
N ARG A 240 15.70 3.93 -4.34
CA ARG A 240 14.74 4.82 -3.68
C ARG A 240 13.63 4.03 -2.99
N PHE A 241 13.10 3.00 -3.64
CA PHE A 241 12.11 2.12 -3.03
C PHE A 241 12.65 1.51 -1.73
N LEU A 242 13.85 0.92 -1.78
CA LEU A 242 14.46 0.28 -0.61
C LEU A 242 14.65 1.26 0.55
N LEU A 243 15.18 2.45 0.25
CA LEU A 243 15.43 3.48 1.26
C LEU A 243 14.13 4.02 1.85
N GLY A 244 13.08 4.24 1.04
CA GLY A 244 11.77 4.66 1.52
C GLY A 244 11.10 3.59 2.39
N TYR A 245 11.19 2.33 1.95
CA TYR A 245 10.72 1.16 2.69
C TYR A 245 11.37 1.05 4.07
N ALA A 246 12.69 1.24 4.13
CA ALA A 246 13.46 1.15 5.38
C ALA A 246 13.24 2.36 6.29
N HIS A 247 13.30 3.59 5.76
CA HIS A 247 13.14 4.79 6.58
C HIS A 247 11.75 4.91 7.18
N GLU A 248 10.68 4.55 6.46
CA GLU A 248 9.34 4.56 7.05
C GLU A 248 9.20 3.53 8.18
N ALA A 249 9.79 2.34 8.02
CA ALA A 249 9.76 1.32 9.07
C ALA A 249 10.56 1.74 10.32
N ILE A 250 11.66 2.47 10.13
CA ILE A 250 12.42 3.09 11.23
C ILE A 250 11.58 4.20 11.87
N ARG A 251 10.97 5.07 11.06
CA ARG A 251 10.15 6.21 11.52
C ARG A 251 8.98 5.76 12.38
N GLY A 252 8.31 4.68 11.97
CA GLY A 252 7.18 4.10 12.69
C GLY A 252 7.56 3.10 13.79
N GLY A 253 8.86 2.86 14.03
CA GLY A 253 9.32 1.93 15.07
C GLY A 253 9.04 0.45 14.79
N TYR A 254 8.57 0.09 13.59
CA TYR A 254 8.08 -1.26 13.27
C TYR A 254 9.06 -2.07 12.39
N ALA A 255 10.31 -1.62 12.25
CA ALA A 255 11.34 -2.29 11.47
C ALA A 255 11.54 -3.78 11.84
N ALA A 256 11.32 -4.15 13.10
CA ALA A 256 11.38 -5.54 13.56
C ALA A 256 10.42 -6.46 12.78
N LEU A 257 9.22 -5.98 12.42
CA LEU A 257 8.22 -6.76 11.67
C LEU A 257 8.72 -7.24 10.31
N LEU A 258 9.62 -6.47 9.68
CA LEU A 258 10.12 -6.73 8.33
C LEU A 258 10.92 -8.03 8.27
N GLN A 259 11.54 -8.44 9.38
CA GLN A 259 12.44 -9.59 9.44
C GLN A 259 11.83 -10.83 10.06
N LEU A 260 10.68 -10.68 10.72
CA LEU A 260 9.98 -11.80 11.33
C LEU A 260 9.46 -12.77 10.26
N GLY A 261 9.65 -14.06 10.49
CA GLY A 261 8.98 -15.10 9.71
C GLY A 261 7.48 -15.18 10.03
N ALA A 262 6.71 -15.88 9.20
CA ALA A 262 5.26 -15.99 9.35
C ALA A 262 4.81 -16.51 10.73
N ARG A 263 5.58 -17.42 11.35
CA ARG A 263 5.30 -17.91 12.71
C ARG A 263 5.46 -16.81 13.76
N GLN A 264 6.58 -16.12 13.76
CA GLN A 264 6.88 -15.06 14.74
C GLN A 264 5.91 -13.88 14.60
N ARG A 265 5.54 -13.54 13.36
CA ARG A 265 4.49 -12.54 13.08
C ARG A 265 3.16 -12.89 13.74
N ARG A 266 2.72 -14.16 13.64
CA ARG A 266 1.50 -14.63 14.32
C ARG A 266 1.63 -14.58 15.84
N GLU A 267 2.77 -15.00 16.38
CA GLU A 267 3.02 -14.97 17.83
C GLU A 267 2.96 -13.53 18.37
N LEU A 268 3.59 -12.58 17.69
CA LEU A 268 3.55 -11.15 18.05
C LEU A 268 2.14 -10.55 17.92
N GLY A 269 1.41 -10.86 16.85
CA GLY A 269 0.04 -10.40 16.70
C GLY A 269 -0.88 -10.94 17.80
N MET A 270 -0.71 -12.21 18.21
CA MET A 270 -1.45 -12.80 19.32
C MET A 270 -1.07 -12.18 20.67
N LEU A 271 0.21 -11.84 20.86
CA LEU A 271 0.67 -11.11 22.04
C LEU A 271 -0.05 -9.77 22.16
N LEU A 272 -0.07 -8.96 21.09
CA LEU A 272 -0.78 -7.68 21.07
C LEU A 272 -2.29 -7.84 21.33
N ARG A 273 -2.95 -8.83 20.71
CA ARG A 273 -4.37 -9.14 20.99
C ARG A 273 -4.57 -9.37 22.49
N THR A 274 -3.68 -10.15 23.10
CA THR A 274 -3.76 -10.51 24.52
C THR A 274 -3.58 -9.29 25.42
N MET A 275 -2.65 -8.39 25.10
CA MET A 275 -2.45 -7.13 25.82
C MET A 275 -3.68 -6.22 25.77
N ILE A 276 -4.40 -6.17 24.65
CA ILE A 276 -5.55 -5.28 24.44
C ILE A 276 -6.84 -5.86 25.03
N SER A 277 -7.06 -7.16 24.86
CA SER A 277 -8.27 -7.85 25.29
C SER A 277 -7.93 -9.21 25.88
N PRO A 278 -7.48 -9.26 27.15
CA PRO A 278 -7.24 -10.53 27.84
C PRO A 278 -8.55 -11.32 27.96
N ASP A 279 -8.50 -12.64 27.77
CA ASP A 279 -9.67 -13.53 27.78
C ASP A 279 -10.21 -13.77 29.22
N GLY A 280 -10.51 -12.69 29.96
CA GLY A 280 -11.13 -12.70 31.30
C GLY A 280 -10.22 -13.09 32.46
N GLY A 281 -8.92 -13.33 32.22
CA GLY A 281 -7.92 -13.64 33.24
C GLY A 281 -6.86 -12.54 33.39
N GLU A 282 -6.08 -12.60 34.48
CA GLU A 282 -4.90 -11.74 34.66
C GLU A 282 -3.88 -11.96 33.54
N LEU A 283 -3.27 -10.87 33.06
CA LEU A 283 -2.16 -10.94 32.12
C LEU A 283 -0.97 -11.63 32.77
N ASN A 284 -0.47 -12.68 32.12
CA ASN A 284 0.62 -13.49 32.63
C ASN A 284 1.74 -13.64 31.58
N GLY A 285 2.92 -14.06 32.03
CA GLY A 285 4.10 -14.20 31.20
C GLY A 285 4.53 -12.88 30.57
N PHE A 286 5.08 -12.94 29.36
CA PHE A 286 5.67 -11.76 28.72
C PHE A 286 4.69 -10.59 28.52
N ALA A 287 3.41 -10.86 28.25
CA ALA A 287 2.39 -9.82 28.14
C ALA A 287 2.18 -9.08 29.48
N GLY A 288 2.13 -9.83 30.58
CA GLY A 288 2.02 -9.26 31.93
C GLY A 288 3.27 -8.48 32.32
N ASP A 289 4.45 -9.00 32.02
CA ASP A 289 5.72 -8.33 32.30
C ASP A 289 5.82 -6.98 31.57
N LEU A 290 5.42 -6.91 30.29
CA LEU A 290 5.37 -5.68 29.52
C LEU A 290 4.41 -4.65 30.13
N VAL A 291 3.19 -5.07 30.47
CA VAL A 291 2.18 -4.17 31.04
C VAL A 291 2.60 -3.68 32.44
N ASN A 292 3.21 -4.54 33.25
CA ASN A 292 3.71 -4.17 34.58
C ASN A 292 4.89 -3.20 34.52
N ALA A 293 5.69 -3.25 33.45
CA ALA A 293 6.81 -2.34 33.23
C ALA A 293 6.41 -1.07 32.44
N ALA A 294 5.15 -0.94 32.02
CA ALA A 294 4.68 0.14 31.18
C ALA A 294 4.73 1.50 31.89
N ASN A 295 5.07 2.55 31.14
CA ASN A 295 4.99 3.93 31.61
C ASN A 295 3.54 4.50 31.51
N GLU A 296 3.32 5.71 32.03
CA GLU A 296 1.99 6.33 32.06
C GLU A 296 1.35 6.49 30.66
N GLU A 297 2.13 6.83 29.64
CA GLU A 297 1.65 6.98 28.26
C GLU A 297 1.23 5.63 27.67
N GLN A 298 2.05 4.60 27.86
CA GLN A 298 1.78 3.24 27.42
C GLN A 298 0.53 2.65 28.10
N ILE A 299 0.37 2.89 29.40
CA ILE A 299 -0.84 2.50 30.15
C ILE A 299 -2.06 3.21 29.58
N HIS A 300 -1.97 4.52 29.31
CA HIS A 300 -3.07 5.27 28.72
C HIS A 300 -3.51 4.72 27.36
N VAL A 301 -2.56 4.37 26.48
CA VAL A 301 -2.88 3.75 25.18
C VAL A 301 -3.55 2.38 25.37
N LEU A 302 -3.10 1.57 26.33
CA LEU A 302 -3.75 0.28 26.63
C LEU A 302 -5.18 0.47 27.14
N GLU A 303 -5.39 1.41 28.07
CA GLU A 303 -6.71 1.71 28.64
C GLU A 303 -7.68 2.25 27.58
N GLN A 304 -7.20 3.09 26.65
CA GLN A 304 -7.99 3.61 25.53
C GLN A 304 -8.58 2.48 24.67
N HIS A 305 -7.83 1.40 24.48
CA HIS A 305 -8.20 0.29 23.60
C HIS A 305 -8.68 -0.96 24.34
N ALA A 306 -8.75 -0.91 25.67
CA ALA A 306 -9.05 -2.06 26.53
C ALA A 306 -10.41 -2.68 26.17
N GLY A 307 -10.42 -4.00 25.97
CA GLY A 307 -11.65 -4.75 25.67
C GLY A 307 -12.17 -4.58 24.25
N THR A 308 -11.38 -4.02 23.33
CA THR A 308 -11.68 -4.02 21.90
C THR A 308 -11.93 -5.45 21.41
N ARG A 309 -13.07 -5.66 20.75
CA ARG A 309 -13.45 -6.95 20.15
C ARG A 309 -13.03 -7.02 18.69
N ASP A 310 -13.06 -8.22 18.12
CA ASP A 310 -12.83 -8.47 16.68
C ASP A 310 -11.46 -8.01 16.16
N LEU A 311 -10.43 -8.08 17.02
CA LEU A 311 -9.04 -7.87 16.61
C LEU A 311 -8.61 -8.96 15.62
N ASP A 312 -8.04 -8.56 14.48
CA ASP A 312 -7.45 -9.45 13.47
C ASP A 312 -5.91 -9.31 13.44
N PRO A 313 -5.18 -10.11 14.23
CA PRO A 313 -3.72 -10.11 14.22
C PRO A 313 -3.09 -10.38 12.85
N GLY A 314 -3.73 -11.19 12.02
CA GLY A 314 -3.21 -11.54 10.69
C GLY A 314 -3.27 -10.33 9.76
N GLY A 315 -4.48 -9.76 9.63
CA GLY A 315 -4.70 -8.56 8.83
C GLY A 315 -3.89 -7.36 9.31
N TRP A 316 -3.71 -7.20 10.63
CA TRP A 316 -2.86 -6.15 11.20
C TRP A 316 -1.41 -6.26 10.71
N VAL A 317 -0.78 -7.45 10.82
CA VAL A 317 0.60 -7.63 10.35
C VAL A 317 0.73 -7.32 8.86
N ASP A 318 -0.18 -7.85 8.04
CA ASP A 318 -0.15 -7.62 6.59
C ASP A 318 -0.29 -6.13 6.26
N GLY A 319 -1.17 -5.41 6.98
CA GLY A 319 -1.34 -3.97 6.86
C GLY A 319 -0.11 -3.17 7.30
N MET A 320 0.63 -3.61 8.33
CA MET A 320 1.89 -2.98 8.74
C MET A 320 3.00 -3.20 7.71
N LEU A 321 3.09 -4.40 7.14
CA LEU A 321 4.06 -4.69 6.08
C LEU A 321 3.73 -3.94 4.77
N ALA A 322 2.44 -3.75 4.49
CA ALA A 322 1.98 -2.95 3.36
C ALA A 322 2.41 -1.48 3.49
N LEU A 323 2.45 -0.92 4.70
CA LEU A 323 2.88 0.46 4.94
C LEU A 323 4.31 0.72 4.45
N ALA A 324 5.26 -0.17 4.75
CA ALA A 324 6.62 -0.04 4.25
C ALA A 324 6.68 -0.08 2.72
N LYS A 325 5.85 -0.92 2.07
CA LYS A 325 5.76 -1.01 0.60
C LYS A 325 5.19 0.26 -0.01
N ARG A 326 4.14 0.84 0.60
CA ARG A 326 3.57 2.14 0.20
C ARG A 326 4.62 3.24 0.25
N ALA A 327 5.42 3.29 1.32
CA ALA A 327 6.50 4.26 1.46
C ALA A 327 7.63 4.06 0.44
N GLY A 328 8.03 2.81 0.20
CA GLY A 328 8.97 2.51 -0.88
C GLY A 328 8.46 2.97 -2.24
N LEU A 329 7.20 2.66 -2.57
CA LEU A 329 6.60 3.12 -3.83
C LEU A 329 6.55 4.65 -3.91
N LEU A 330 6.13 5.31 -2.83
CA LEU A 330 6.11 6.77 -2.77
C LEU A 330 7.50 7.34 -3.04
N ALA A 331 8.53 6.84 -2.38
CA ALA A 331 9.92 7.28 -2.55
C ALA A 331 10.43 7.06 -3.98
N ALA A 332 10.07 5.95 -4.62
CA ALA A 332 10.50 5.63 -5.98
C ALA A 332 9.78 6.45 -7.06
N ASP A 333 8.51 6.81 -6.85
CA ASP A 333 7.54 7.28 -7.87
C ASP A 333 7.54 6.43 -9.16
N ASP A 334 7.87 5.14 -9.02
CA ASP A 334 7.97 4.18 -10.11
C ASP A 334 7.38 2.85 -9.65
N PHE A 335 6.24 2.51 -10.25
CA PHE A 335 5.50 1.32 -9.87
C PHE A 335 6.18 0.03 -10.33
N ALA A 336 6.88 0.03 -11.47
CA ALA A 336 7.60 -1.15 -11.95
C ALA A 336 8.78 -1.47 -11.03
N ALA A 337 9.56 -0.46 -10.66
CA ALA A 337 10.67 -0.61 -9.72
C ALA A 337 10.17 -1.06 -8.32
N ALA A 338 9.02 -0.55 -7.87
CA ALA A 338 8.42 -0.96 -6.62
C ALA A 338 8.04 -2.44 -6.62
N ILE A 339 7.33 -2.92 -7.65
CA ILE A 339 6.95 -4.34 -7.74
C ILE A 339 8.19 -5.24 -7.82
N TRP A 340 9.19 -4.84 -8.63
CA TRP A 340 10.46 -5.54 -8.71
C TRP A 340 11.13 -5.70 -7.34
N MET A 341 11.19 -4.61 -6.57
CA MET A 341 11.81 -4.65 -5.24
C MET A 341 10.99 -5.43 -4.22
N VAL A 342 9.66 -5.38 -4.25
CA VAL A 342 8.81 -6.20 -3.36
C VAL A 342 9.07 -7.69 -3.62
N ALA A 343 9.13 -8.10 -4.89
CA ALA A 343 9.42 -9.49 -5.25
C ALA A 343 10.81 -9.93 -4.76
N ARG A 344 11.85 -9.10 -5.00
CA ARG A 344 13.21 -9.38 -4.53
C ARG A 344 13.32 -9.49 -3.01
N LEU A 345 12.75 -8.54 -2.28
CA LEU A 345 12.77 -8.56 -0.81
C LEU A 345 11.98 -9.74 -0.22
N SER A 346 11.02 -10.29 -0.98
CA SER A 346 10.28 -11.50 -0.62
C SER A 346 11.04 -12.80 -0.96
N GLY A 347 12.23 -12.71 -1.56
CA GLY A 347 13.03 -13.85 -1.97
C GLY A 347 12.59 -14.51 -3.28
N GLU A 348 11.75 -13.83 -4.07
CA GLU A 348 11.34 -14.33 -5.39
C GLU A 348 12.45 -14.11 -6.43
N ASN A 349 12.77 -15.16 -7.19
CA ASN A 349 13.71 -15.09 -8.31
C ASN A 349 12.97 -14.73 -9.60
N LEU A 350 12.82 -13.44 -9.87
CA LEU A 350 12.26 -12.96 -11.13
C LEU A 350 13.36 -12.90 -12.22
N PRO A 351 13.08 -13.40 -13.45
CA PRO A 351 14.09 -13.45 -14.51
C PRO A 351 14.39 -12.07 -15.15
N SER A 352 13.47 -11.12 -15.09
CA SER A 352 13.66 -9.74 -15.57
C SER A 352 12.65 -8.76 -14.93
N HIS A 353 12.88 -7.45 -15.08
CA HIS A 353 11.91 -6.43 -14.66
C HIS A 353 10.57 -6.57 -15.41
N ASP A 354 10.61 -7.02 -16.67
CA ASP A 354 9.43 -7.21 -17.53
C ASP A 354 8.64 -8.50 -17.23
N ALA A 355 9.22 -9.42 -16.44
CA ALA A 355 8.57 -10.69 -16.08
C ALA A 355 7.56 -10.55 -14.93
N THR A 356 7.07 -9.34 -14.66
CA THR A 356 6.21 -8.98 -13.52
C THR A 356 4.76 -9.49 -13.61
N VAL A 357 4.54 -10.56 -14.37
CA VAL A 357 3.23 -11.18 -14.68
C VAL A 357 2.50 -11.76 -13.45
N ALA A 358 3.05 -11.67 -12.24
CA ALA A 358 2.43 -12.24 -11.05
C ALA A 358 2.34 -11.26 -9.87
N LEU A 359 1.91 -10.01 -10.12
CA LEU A 359 1.50 -9.07 -9.06
C LEU A 359 0.46 -9.69 -8.08
N GLY A 360 -0.32 -10.68 -8.56
CA GLY A 360 -1.27 -11.47 -7.75
C GLY A 360 -0.63 -12.50 -6.81
N SER A 361 0.63 -12.92 -7.01
CA SER A 361 1.36 -13.81 -6.09
C SER A 361 2.31 -13.06 -5.15
N VAL A 362 2.72 -11.84 -5.51
CA VAL A 362 3.58 -11.00 -4.69
C VAL A 362 2.79 -10.50 -3.47
N LEU A 363 3.20 -10.92 -2.26
CA LEU A 363 2.61 -10.50 -0.98
C LEU A 363 2.36 -8.97 -0.96
N GLY A 364 1.11 -8.55 -0.77
CA GLY A 364 0.74 -7.12 -0.67
C GLY A 364 0.58 -6.38 -2.01
N GLY A 365 0.66 -7.07 -3.15
CA GLY A 365 0.40 -6.50 -4.48
C GLY A 365 -0.93 -5.75 -4.58
N PRO A 366 -2.07 -6.28 -4.08
CA PRO A 366 -3.35 -5.59 -4.16
C PRO A 366 -3.43 -4.28 -3.37
N ASP A 367 -2.83 -4.22 -2.17
CA ASP A 367 -2.76 -2.98 -1.41
C ASP A 367 -1.94 -1.92 -2.15
N LEU A 368 -0.78 -2.33 -2.67
CA LEU A 368 0.13 -1.43 -3.36
C LEU A 368 -0.48 -0.87 -4.65
N VAL A 369 -1.20 -1.69 -5.43
CA VAL A 369 -1.97 -1.24 -6.59
C VAL A 369 -3.04 -0.23 -6.18
N ARG A 370 -3.86 -0.55 -5.16
CA ARG A 370 -4.92 0.35 -4.70
C ARG A 370 -4.37 1.68 -4.20
N PHE A 371 -3.28 1.65 -3.44
CA PHE A 371 -2.58 2.85 -2.99
C PHE A 371 -2.04 3.63 -4.18
N TYR A 372 -1.33 2.98 -5.11
CA TYR A 372 -0.78 3.63 -6.31
C TYR A 372 -1.84 4.34 -7.15
N LEU A 373 -3.09 3.87 -7.16
CA LEU A 373 -4.19 4.48 -7.91
C LEU A 373 -5.07 5.42 -7.08
N SER A 374 -4.78 5.57 -5.79
CA SER A 374 -5.59 6.36 -4.86
C SER A 374 -5.37 7.87 -5.02
N ASP A 375 -6.30 8.63 -4.44
CA ASP A 375 -6.12 10.07 -4.21
C ASP A 375 -5.03 10.32 -3.18
N ASP A 376 -4.91 9.47 -2.16
CA ASP A 376 -3.90 9.62 -1.09
C ASP A 376 -2.49 9.63 -1.66
N TYR A 377 -2.19 8.74 -2.61
CA TYR A 377 -0.92 8.75 -3.33
C TYR A 377 -0.70 10.03 -4.14
N GLN A 378 -1.75 10.54 -4.79
CA GLN A 378 -1.64 11.81 -5.52
C GLN A 378 -1.40 12.98 -4.56
N GLN A 379 -2.12 13.05 -3.44
CA GLN A 379 -1.95 14.09 -2.43
C GLN A 379 -0.51 14.10 -1.88
N LEU A 380 0.05 12.92 -1.59
CA LEU A 380 1.44 12.81 -1.16
C LEU A 380 2.41 13.32 -2.23
N ARG A 381 2.22 12.96 -3.51
CA ARG A 381 3.04 13.47 -4.61
C ARG A 381 2.96 14.99 -4.74
N ASP A 382 1.75 15.56 -4.68
CA ASP A 382 1.54 17.00 -4.79
C ASP A 382 2.25 17.75 -3.65
N ILE A 383 2.16 17.23 -2.42
CA ILE A 383 2.86 17.78 -1.25
C ILE A 383 4.37 17.74 -1.46
N LEU A 384 4.91 16.61 -1.91
CA LEU A 384 6.35 16.40 -2.02
C LEU A 384 6.99 17.11 -3.20
N THR A 385 6.25 17.32 -4.29
CA THR A 385 6.73 18.00 -5.50
C THR A 385 6.50 19.51 -5.48
N ALA A 386 5.67 20.02 -4.57
CA ALA A 386 5.39 21.44 -4.44
C ALA A 386 6.69 22.27 -4.27
N PRO A 387 6.78 23.47 -4.89
CA PRO A 387 7.96 24.32 -4.79
C PRO A 387 8.27 24.65 -3.33
N VAL A 388 9.55 24.73 -2.96
CA VAL A 388 9.94 25.16 -1.61
C VAL A 388 9.48 26.62 -1.43
N PRO A 389 8.78 26.95 -0.33
CA PRO A 389 8.28 28.30 -0.09
C PRO A 389 9.37 29.37 -0.01
#